data_AF-A0A4S8PJD7-F1
#
_entry.id   AF-A0A4S8PJD7-F1
#
_cell.length_a   1.000
_cell.length_b   1.000
_cell.length_c   1.000
_cell.angle_alpha   90.00
_cell.angle_beta   90.00
_cell.angle_gamma   90.00
#
_symmetry.space_group_name_H-M   'P 1'
#
loop_
_entity.id
_entity.type
_entity.pdbx_description
1 polymer ?
#
loop_
_entity_poly.entity_id
_entity_poly.type
_entity_poly.pdbx_seq_one_letter_code
_entity_poly.pdbx_strand_id
1 'polypeptide(L)'
;MKRMLGLLTVAATVAAVLLTTAPAQAQTRGDTADGQCWQITVKGDNYGEMCWDDYLGGSDADVMYLHDNWFDGTSTRMTVCRASFCESVHAYGGDELIAVPRFHSGDTFEVQGCGWDEGDEKGCTDWITVTE
;
A
#
# COMPACT_ATOMS: atom_id res chain seq x y z
N MET A 1 -58.95 2.19 58.70
CA MET A 1 -58.08 3.17 58.02
C MET A 1 -56.83 2.44 57.53
N LYS A 2 -56.45 2.77 56.29
CA LYS A 2 -55.36 2.33 55.38
C LYS A 2 -54.30 1.30 55.82
N ARG A 3 -54.15 0.27 54.96
CA ARG A 3 -53.10 -0.76 54.93
C ARG A 3 -51.73 -0.16 54.55
N MET A 4 -50.67 -0.59 55.23
CA MET A 4 -49.27 -0.30 54.88
C MET A 4 -48.87 -1.04 53.60
N LEU A 5 -48.36 -0.30 52.60
CA LEU A 5 -47.74 -0.84 51.40
C LEU A 5 -46.21 -0.89 51.61
N GLY A 6 -45.62 -2.02 51.25
CA GLY A 6 -44.19 -2.29 51.36
C GLY A 6 -43.34 -1.44 50.43
N LEU A 7 -42.12 -1.15 50.88
CA LEU A 7 -41.05 -0.60 50.05
C LEU A 7 -40.31 -1.78 49.40
N LEU A 8 -40.41 -1.89 48.08
CA LEU A 8 -39.51 -2.71 47.26
C LEU A 8 -38.19 -1.94 47.10
N THR A 9 -37.10 -2.47 47.65
CA THR A 9 -35.75 -1.95 47.39
C THR A 9 -35.24 -2.57 46.08
N VAL A 10 -35.15 -1.78 45.01
CA VAL A 10 -34.50 -2.21 43.76
C VAL A 10 -32.99 -2.03 43.94
N ALA A 11 -32.26 -3.13 44.13
CA ALA A 11 -30.81 -3.13 44.09
C ALA A 11 -30.36 -3.02 42.63
N ALA A 12 -29.77 -1.89 42.25
CA ALA A 12 -29.13 -1.71 40.96
C ALA A 12 -27.74 -2.37 40.98
N THR A 13 -27.60 -3.51 40.33
CA THR A 13 -26.32 -4.16 40.09
C THR A 13 -25.55 -3.38 39.03
N VAL A 14 -24.51 -2.65 39.43
CA VAL A 14 -23.53 -2.08 38.49
C VAL A 14 -22.59 -3.21 38.08
N ALA A 15 -22.78 -3.73 36.86
CA ALA A 15 -21.84 -4.66 36.26
C ALA A 15 -20.57 -3.89 35.87
N ALA A 16 -19.47 -4.16 36.55
CA ALA A 16 -18.15 -3.68 36.16
C ALA A 16 -17.74 -4.41 34.87
N VAL A 17 -17.72 -3.68 33.75
CA VAL A 17 -17.14 -4.16 32.49
C VAL A 17 -15.63 -4.15 32.67
N LEU A 18 -15.03 -5.34 32.85
CA LEU A 18 -13.60 -5.51 32.68
C LEU A 18 -13.27 -5.33 31.20
N LEU A 19 -12.75 -4.16 30.85
CA LEU A 19 -12.06 -3.96 29.58
C LEU A 19 -10.76 -4.77 29.62
N THR A 20 -10.80 -5.97 29.03
CA THR A 20 -9.59 -6.69 28.67
C THR A 20 -8.94 -5.92 27.53
N THR A 21 -7.92 -5.10 27.82
CA THR A 21 -7.01 -4.61 26.78
C THR A 21 -6.32 -5.83 26.21
N ALA A 22 -6.72 -6.25 25.01
CA ALA A 22 -5.97 -7.23 24.24
C ALA A 22 -4.51 -6.76 24.15
N PRO A 23 -3.52 -7.66 24.22
CA PRO A 23 -2.14 -7.26 24.03
C PRO A 23 -2.03 -6.59 22.66
N ALA A 24 -1.43 -5.40 22.63
CA ALA A 24 -1.04 -4.75 21.38
C ALA A 24 -0.20 -5.76 20.59
N GLN A 25 -0.73 -6.25 19.47
CA GLN A 25 0.06 -6.99 18.51
C GLN A 25 1.17 -6.04 18.06
N ALA A 26 2.41 -6.41 18.34
CA ALA A 26 3.55 -5.86 17.61
C ALA A 26 3.26 -6.11 16.13
N GLN A 27 3.11 -5.04 15.35
CA GLN A 27 2.90 -5.15 13.91
C GLN A 27 4.11 -5.88 13.32
N THR A 28 3.84 -7.03 12.72
CA THR A 28 4.79 -7.70 11.84
C THR A 28 5.00 -6.78 10.64
N ARG A 29 6.28 -6.48 10.34
CA ARG A 29 6.75 -5.90 9.07
C ARG A 29 5.95 -6.51 7.91
N GLY A 30 5.48 -5.68 7.00
CA GLY A 30 4.28 -5.84 6.18
C GLY A 30 4.15 -7.09 5.33
N ASP A 31 2.96 -7.23 4.76
CA ASP A 31 2.57 -8.42 4.00
C ASP A 31 3.28 -8.53 2.63
N THR A 32 3.85 -7.44 2.12
CA THR A 32 4.56 -7.44 0.83
C THR A 32 6.03 -7.79 1.03
N ALA A 33 6.49 -8.83 0.36
CA ALA A 33 7.88 -9.25 0.48
C ALA A 33 8.85 -8.19 -0.07
N ASP A 34 9.95 -7.97 0.64
CA ASP A 34 11.07 -7.15 0.17
C ASP A 34 11.59 -7.64 -1.20
N GLY A 35 11.90 -6.70 -2.09
CA GLY A 35 12.31 -6.96 -3.47
C GLY A 35 11.21 -7.49 -4.39
N GLN A 36 9.94 -7.44 -3.98
CA GLN A 36 8.82 -7.89 -4.80
C GLN A 36 8.64 -6.98 -6.01
N CYS A 37 8.66 -7.57 -7.21
CA CYS A 37 8.46 -6.86 -8.48
C CYS A 37 7.21 -7.34 -9.21
N TRP A 38 6.61 -6.44 -9.99
CA TRP A 38 5.45 -6.69 -10.84
C TRP A 38 5.73 -6.17 -12.25
N GLN A 39 5.57 -7.06 -13.24
CA GLN A 39 5.76 -6.73 -14.64
C GLN A 39 4.64 -5.84 -15.16
N ILE A 40 5.00 -4.84 -15.97
CA ILE A 40 4.07 -3.93 -16.64
C ILE A 40 3.80 -4.51 -18.03
N THR A 41 2.97 -5.54 -18.04
CA THR A 41 2.54 -6.21 -19.28
C THR A 41 1.19 -5.66 -19.73
N VAL A 42 1.17 -5.04 -20.90
CA VAL A 42 -0.05 -4.44 -21.49
C VAL A 42 -0.28 -5.09 -22.85
N LYS A 43 -1.45 -5.72 -23.02
CA LYS A 43 -1.85 -6.40 -24.27
C LYS A 43 -0.85 -7.46 -24.78
N GLY A 44 -0.01 -8.00 -23.89
CA GLY A 44 0.98 -9.03 -24.20
C GLY A 44 2.40 -8.50 -24.38
N ASP A 45 2.58 -7.19 -24.48
CA ASP A 45 3.88 -6.55 -24.55
C ASP A 45 4.35 -6.12 -23.16
N ASN A 46 5.66 -6.21 -22.90
CA ASN A 46 6.27 -5.84 -21.63
C ASN A 46 7.01 -4.51 -21.77
N TYR A 47 6.69 -3.56 -20.90
CA TYR A 47 7.19 -2.18 -20.96
C TYR A 47 8.11 -1.83 -19.79
N GLY A 48 8.16 -2.65 -18.74
CA GLY A 48 8.70 -2.20 -17.47
C GLY A 48 8.42 -3.17 -16.33
N GLU A 49 9.00 -2.88 -15.17
CA GLU A 49 8.55 -3.45 -13.91
C GLU A 49 8.50 -2.37 -12.83
N MET A 50 7.57 -2.52 -11.90
CA MET A 50 7.49 -1.75 -10.67
C MET A 50 7.89 -2.66 -9.52
N CYS A 51 8.68 -2.18 -8.58
CA CYS A 51 9.23 -3.00 -7.52
C CYS A 51 9.16 -2.29 -6.17
N TRP A 52 8.89 -3.09 -5.15
CA TRP A 52 8.93 -2.71 -3.74
C TRP A 52 10.28 -3.11 -3.13
N ASP A 53 10.91 -2.18 -2.42
CA ASP A 53 12.15 -2.41 -1.68
C ASP A 53 12.07 -1.70 -0.33
N ASP A 54 12.12 -2.51 0.72
CA ASP A 54 12.09 -2.12 2.15
C ASP A 54 13.54 -1.86 2.65
N TYR A 55 14.55 -2.10 1.80
CA TYR A 55 15.95 -1.95 2.20
C TYR A 55 16.88 -1.48 1.09
N LEU A 56 16.49 -0.42 0.37
CA LEU A 56 17.28 0.07 -0.76
C LEU A 56 18.70 0.44 -0.33
N GLY A 57 19.69 -0.28 -0.86
CA GLY A 57 21.12 0.01 -0.68
C GLY A 57 21.63 -0.10 0.76
N GLY A 58 20.94 -0.82 1.64
CA GLY A 58 21.34 -0.95 3.04
C GLY A 58 20.80 0.14 3.96
N SER A 59 19.92 1.02 3.44
CA SER A 59 19.17 1.99 4.23
C SER A 59 17.74 1.49 4.46
N ASP A 60 17.15 1.86 5.59
CA ASP A 60 15.72 1.63 5.95
C ASP A 60 14.80 2.51 5.08
N ALA A 61 15.05 2.52 3.79
CA ALA A 61 14.41 3.37 2.81
C ALA A 61 13.37 2.53 2.09
N ASP A 62 12.14 2.67 2.57
CA ASP A 62 10.95 2.10 1.96
C ASP A 62 10.62 2.84 0.66
N VAL A 63 10.76 2.16 -0.47
CA VAL A 63 10.59 2.77 -1.80
C VAL A 63 9.82 1.88 -2.77
N MET A 64 9.05 2.54 -3.62
CA MET A 64 8.62 1.96 -4.89
C MET A 64 9.53 2.49 -5.97
N TYR A 65 10.11 1.62 -6.80
CA TYR A 65 10.84 2.05 -7.98
C TYR A 65 10.27 1.49 -9.27
N LEU A 66 10.39 2.29 -10.32
CA LEU A 66 10.06 1.94 -11.70
C LEU A 66 11.34 1.61 -12.45
N HIS A 67 11.33 0.51 -13.19
CA HIS A 67 12.45 0.03 -13.98
C HIS A 67 12.01 -0.19 -15.42
N ASP A 68 12.62 0.54 -16.34
CA ASP A 68 12.42 0.39 -17.78
C ASP A 68 13.63 -0.29 -18.39
N ASN A 69 13.62 -1.61 -18.60
CA ASN A 69 14.82 -2.35 -18.98
C ASN A 69 14.92 -2.73 -20.47
N TRP A 70 13.99 -2.27 -21.30
CA TRP A 70 13.78 -2.90 -22.60
C TRP A 70 14.50 -2.27 -23.79
N PHE A 71 15.13 -1.09 -23.65
CA PHE A 71 15.98 -0.46 -24.69
C PHE A 71 15.38 -0.49 -26.12
N ASP A 72 14.06 -0.46 -26.24
CA ASP A 72 13.33 -0.70 -27.48
C ASP A 72 12.56 0.54 -27.98
N GLY A 73 12.73 1.68 -27.29
CA GLY A 73 12.02 2.92 -27.58
C GLY A 73 10.65 3.03 -26.90
N THR A 74 10.28 2.04 -26.11
CA THR A 74 9.13 2.14 -25.20
C THR A 74 9.51 2.93 -23.94
N SER A 75 8.50 3.30 -23.16
CA SER A 75 8.66 3.97 -21.88
C SER A 75 7.60 3.45 -20.92
N THR A 76 7.77 3.71 -19.64
CA THR A 76 6.80 3.24 -18.63
C THR A 76 6.53 4.32 -17.60
N ARG A 77 5.31 4.31 -17.05
CA ARG A 77 4.87 5.18 -15.97
C ARG A 77 4.39 4.35 -14.80
N MET A 78 4.79 4.72 -13.60
CA MET A 78 4.25 4.20 -12.35
C MET A 78 3.46 5.31 -11.66
N THR A 79 2.28 5.00 -11.18
CA THR A 79 1.49 5.87 -10.31
C THR A 79 1.31 5.19 -8.96
N VAL A 80 1.70 5.87 -7.88
CA VAL A 80 1.49 5.42 -6.50
C VAL A 80 0.48 6.33 -5.82
N CYS A 81 -0.56 5.74 -5.23
CA CYS A 81 -1.62 6.44 -4.53
C CYS A 81 -1.71 6.00 -3.06
N ARG A 82 -1.75 6.96 -2.15
CA ARG A 82 -2.05 6.79 -0.73
C ARG A 82 -3.13 7.74 -0.29
N ALA A 83 -4.25 7.20 0.19
CA ALA A 83 -5.43 7.97 0.57
C ALA A 83 -5.84 8.95 -0.57
N SER A 84 -5.72 10.27 -0.36
CA SER A 84 -6.05 11.28 -1.38
C SER A 84 -4.83 11.81 -2.15
N PHE A 85 -3.64 11.31 -1.89
CA PHE A 85 -2.41 11.73 -2.57
C PHE A 85 -2.01 10.68 -3.61
N CYS A 86 -1.71 11.13 -4.82
CA CYS A 86 -1.14 10.28 -5.87
C CYS A 86 0.08 10.98 -6.47
N GLU A 87 1.13 10.20 -6.72
CA GLU A 87 2.35 10.63 -7.37
C GLU A 87 2.63 9.72 -8.57
N SER A 88 3.06 10.30 -9.68
CA SER A 88 3.42 9.54 -10.88
C SER A 88 4.83 9.84 -11.29
N VAL A 89 5.58 8.80 -11.63
CA VAL A 89 6.93 8.87 -12.21
C VAL A 89 6.92 8.19 -13.57
N HIS A 90 7.71 8.71 -14.51
CA HIS A 90 7.78 8.23 -15.90
C HIS A 90 9.25 8.04 -16.27
N ALA A 91 9.61 6.81 -16.64
CA ALA A 91 10.92 6.44 -17.15
C ALA A 91 10.89 6.42 -18.69
N TYR A 92 11.81 7.14 -19.33
CA TYR A 92 11.83 7.32 -20.79
C TYR A 92 13.07 6.64 -21.42
N GLY A 93 12.98 5.34 -21.70
CA GLY A 93 13.84 4.68 -22.68
C GLY A 93 15.12 4.04 -22.13
N GLY A 94 14.96 3.06 -21.24
CA GLY A 94 16.00 2.07 -20.92
C GLY A 94 16.98 2.44 -19.79
N ASP A 95 17.02 1.57 -18.78
CA ASP A 95 17.88 1.55 -17.57
C ASP A 95 17.68 2.74 -16.61
N GLU A 96 16.46 3.29 -16.57
CA GLU A 96 16.08 4.30 -15.59
C GLU A 96 15.41 3.64 -14.38
N LEU A 97 15.99 3.88 -13.20
CA LEU A 97 15.39 3.56 -11.90
C LEU A 97 14.87 4.85 -11.27
N ILE A 98 13.56 4.99 -11.18
CA ILE A 98 12.93 6.16 -10.55
C ILE A 98 12.19 5.71 -9.30
N ALA A 99 12.67 6.15 -8.14
CA ALA A 99 12.09 5.86 -6.85
C ALA A 99 11.08 6.93 -6.42
N VAL A 100 9.93 6.48 -5.91
CA VAL A 100 9.02 7.29 -5.10
C VAL A 100 9.37 7.00 -3.64
N PRO A 101 9.94 7.94 -2.88
CA PRO A 101 10.27 7.72 -1.47
C PRO A 101 9.08 8.07 -0.56
N ARG A 102 9.27 7.87 0.76
CA ARG A 102 8.37 8.27 1.88
C ARG A 102 7.28 7.27 2.24
N PHE A 103 7.58 5.98 2.14
CA PHE A 103 6.79 4.95 2.81
C PHE A 103 7.31 4.74 4.24
N HIS A 104 6.43 4.28 5.14
CA HIS A 104 6.65 4.17 6.57
C HIS A 104 5.94 2.94 7.13
N SER A 105 6.53 2.36 8.19
CA SER A 105 5.96 1.26 8.99
C SER A 105 4.43 1.24 9.09
N GLY A 106 3.82 0.23 8.43
CA GLY A 106 2.39 -0.04 8.42
C GLY A 106 1.60 0.71 7.34
N ASP A 107 2.27 1.35 6.39
CA ASP A 107 1.61 2.03 5.28
C ASP A 107 0.95 1.03 4.32
N THR A 108 -0.19 1.44 3.77
CA THR A 108 -0.84 0.75 2.65
C THR A 108 -1.07 1.73 1.53
N PHE A 109 -0.69 1.35 0.32
CA PHE A 109 -0.83 2.18 -0.86
C PHE A 109 -1.13 1.32 -2.09
N GLU A 110 -1.69 1.95 -3.11
CA GLU A 110 -1.98 1.32 -4.38
C GLU A 110 -0.98 1.79 -5.43
N VAL A 111 -0.54 0.88 -6.30
CA VAL A 111 0.34 1.21 -7.41
C VAL A 111 -0.18 0.63 -8.71
N GLN A 112 0.02 1.37 -9.79
CA GLN A 112 -0.32 0.96 -11.15
C GLN A 112 0.83 1.30 -12.09
N GLY A 113 1.18 0.35 -12.97
CA GLY A 113 2.10 0.55 -14.07
C GLY A 113 1.37 0.76 -15.39
N CYS A 114 1.90 1.63 -16.25
CA CYS A 114 1.36 1.86 -17.58
C CYS A 114 2.47 1.83 -18.64
N GLY A 115 2.21 1.11 -19.73
CA GLY A 115 3.09 1.04 -20.88
C GLY A 115 2.86 2.22 -21.82
N TRP A 116 3.94 2.81 -22.30
CA TRP A 116 3.94 3.93 -23.23
C TRP A 116 4.82 3.61 -24.42
N ASP A 117 4.36 3.96 -25.61
CA ASP A 117 5.13 3.74 -26.83
C ASP A 117 4.74 4.78 -27.90
N GLU A 118 5.74 5.26 -28.63
CA GLU A 118 5.65 6.37 -29.59
C GLU A 118 4.96 7.65 -29.02
N GLY A 119 5.06 7.88 -27.72
CA GLY A 119 4.46 9.04 -27.05
C GLY A 119 2.99 8.86 -26.62
N ASP A 120 2.43 7.66 -26.80
CA ASP A 120 1.06 7.33 -26.40
C ASP A 120 1.01 6.26 -25.29
N GLU A 121 0.10 6.42 -24.33
CA GLU A 121 -0.23 5.38 -23.35
C GLU A 121 -0.92 4.20 -24.06
N LYS A 122 -0.32 3.02 -24.02
CA LYS A 122 -0.87 1.80 -24.65
C LYS A 122 -1.88 1.09 -23.76
N GLY A 123 -1.78 1.33 -22.44
CA GLY A 123 -2.67 0.84 -21.40
C GLY A 123 -1.95 0.72 -20.06
N CYS A 124 -2.68 0.24 -19.05
CA CYS A 124 -2.17 0.07 -17.70
C CYS A 124 -2.49 -1.33 -17.16
N THR A 125 -1.68 -1.78 -16.20
CA THR A 125 -1.99 -2.95 -15.38
C THR A 125 -3.20 -2.66 -14.48
N ASP A 126 -3.74 -3.70 -13.86
CA ASP A 126 -4.62 -3.49 -12.71
C ASP A 126 -3.85 -2.80 -11.58
N TRP A 127 -4.59 -2.10 -10.71
CA TRP A 127 -4.04 -1.57 -9.47
C TRP A 127 -3.69 -2.73 -8.55
N ILE A 128 -2.53 -2.65 -7.92
CA ILE A 128 -2.10 -3.59 -6.88
C ILE A 128 -1.98 -2.84 -5.56
N THR A 129 -2.23 -3.55 -4.46
CA THR A 129 -2.02 -3.00 -3.11
C THR A 129 -0.67 -3.48 -2.58
N VAL A 130 0.10 -2.55 -2.06
CA VAL A 130 1.35 -2.79 -1.34
C VAL A 130 1.15 -2.38 0.11
N THR A 131 1.61 -3.25 1.01
CA THR A 131 1.58 -3.07 2.45
C THR A 131 2.98 -3.31 2.99
N GLU A 132 3.51 -2.31 3.69
CA GLU A 132 4.76 -2.38 4.46
C GLU A 132 4.51 -2.63 5.96
#